data_AF-A0A7J9TUG9-F1
#
_entry.id   AF-A0A7J9TUG9-F1
#
_cell.length_a   1.000
_cell.length_b   1.000
_cell.length_c   1.000
_cell.angle_alpha   90.00
_cell.angle_beta   90.00
_cell.angle_gamma   90.00
#
_symmetry.space_group_name_H-M   'P 1'
#
loop_
_entity.id
_entity.type
_entity.pdbx_description
1 polymer ?
#
loop_
_entity_poly.entity_id
_entity_poly.type
_entity_poly.pdbx_seq_one_letter_code
_entity_poly.pdbx_strand_id
1 'polypeptide(L)' 'MRELLVELERNRVRLVVRHGEDEIVLKLKLEEAEALSADLANALEDYQQRKHIRID' A
#
# COMPACT_ATOMS: atom_id res chain seq x y z
N MET A 1 -10.88 11.16 9.11
CA MET A 1 -11.28 10.55 7.81
C MET A 1 -10.12 9.70 7.33
N ARG A 2 -10.39 8.49 6.79
CA ARG A 2 -9.36 7.64 6.17
C ARG A 2 -9.63 7.57 4.69
N GLU A 3 -8.63 7.85 3.88
CA GLU A 3 -8.75 7.80 2.43
C GLU A 3 -7.46 7.22 1.84
N LEU A 4 -7.61 6.30 0.89
CA LEU A 4 -6.54 5.78 0.08
C LEU A 4 -6.93 6.01 -1.38
N LEU A 5 -6.10 6.73 -2.11
CA LEU A 5 -6.36 7.07 -3.50
C LEU A 5 -5.14 6.72 -4.36
N VAL A 6 -5.40 6.09 -5.50
CA VAL A 6 -4.38 5.68 -6.45
C VAL A 6 -4.74 6.26 -7.82
N GLU A 7 -3.84 7.06 -8.38
CA GLU A 7 -4.01 7.69 -9.69
C GLU A 7 -2.88 7.26 -10.63
N LEU A 8 -3.24 7.01 -11.89
CA LEU A 8 -2.30 6.75 -12.97
C LEU A 8 -2.05 8.03 -13.75
N GLU A 9 -0.83 8.53 -13.68
CA GLU A 9 -0.28 9.50 -14.63
C GLU A 9 0.44 8.73 -15.75
N ARG A 10 0.75 9.38 -16.88
CA ARG A 10 1.30 8.72 -18.09
C ARG A 10 2.35 7.63 -17.81
N ASN A 11 3.35 7.92 -16.97
CA ASN A 11 4.44 7.00 -16.61
C ASN A 11 4.65 6.88 -15.10
N ARG A 12 3.67 7.28 -14.28
CA ARG A 12 3.81 7.32 -12.82
C ARG A 12 2.51 6.91 -12.14
N VAL A 13 2.65 6.32 -10.96
CA VAL A 13 1.54 6.03 -10.05
C VAL A 13 1.63 7.00 -8.89
N ARG A 14 0.54 7.72 -8.62
CA ARG A 14 0.42 8.57 -7.45
C ARG A 14 -0.43 7.85 -6.42
N LEU A 15 0.14 7.60 -5.25
CA LEU A 15 -0.55 7.08 -4.08
C LEU A 15 -0.78 8.22 -3.09
N VAL A 16 -1.99 8.39 -2.61
CA VAL A 16 -2.34 9.35 -1.56
C VAL A 16 -2.96 8.58 -0.40
N VAL A 17 -2.36 8.71 0.78
CA VAL A 17 -2.87 8.14 2.02
C VAL A 17 -3.23 9.30 2.94
N ARG A 18 -4.50 9.39 3.35
CA ARG A 18 -4.97 10.37 4.33
C ARG A 18 -5.46 9.69 5.59
N HIS A 19 -5.02 10.18 6.74
CA HIS A 19 -5.50 9.74 8.04
C HIS A 19 -5.68 10.92 8.99
N GLY A 20 -6.92 11.39 9.14
CA GLY A 20 -7.19 12.58 9.95
C GLY A 20 -6.66 13.83 9.25
N GLU A 21 -5.72 14.53 9.89
CA GLU A 21 -5.01 15.68 9.31
C GLU A 21 -3.73 15.28 8.57
N ASP A 22 -3.28 14.03 8.72
CA ASP A 22 -2.07 13.53 8.08
C ASP A 22 -2.33 13.16 6.61
N GLU A 23 -1.48 13.66 5.72
CA GLU A 23 -1.46 13.28 4.30
C GLU A 23 -0.05 12.84 3.89
N ILE A 24 0.04 11.67 3.25
CA ILE A 24 1.24 11.18 2.59
C ILE A 24 0.95 11.04 1.11
N VAL A 25 1.79 11.65 0.28
CA VAL A 25 1.73 11.52 -1.19
C VAL A 25 3.01 10.85 -1.67
N LEU A 26 2.86 9.69 -2.30
CA LEU A 26 3.95 8.95 -2.96
C LEU A 26 3.76 9.07 -4.47
N LYS A 27 4.84 9.44 -5.18
CA LYS A 27 4.89 9.42 -6.64
C LYS A 27 5.90 8.38 -7.07
N LEU A 28 5.40 7.27 -7.58
CA LEU A 28 6.19 6.10 -7.94
C LEU A 28 6.29 6.03 -9.45
N LYS A 29 7.42 5.54 -9.96
CA LYS A 29 7.46 4.94 -11.29
C LYS A 29 6.63 3.65 -11.29
N LEU A 30 6.31 3.15 -12.48
CA LEU A 30 5.60 1.89 -12.63
C LEU A 30 6.32 0.72 -11.92
N GLU A 31 7.63 0.57 -12.14
CA GLU A 31 8.46 -0.46 -11.51
C GLU A 31 8.45 -0.39 -9.97
N GLU A 32 8.47 0.82 -9.41
CA GLU A 32 8.45 1.05 -7.96
C GLU A 32 7.06 0.75 -7.38
N ALA A 33 5.99 1.04 -8.14
CA ALA A 33 4.63 0.71 -7.75
C ALA A 33 4.35 -0.80 -7.78
N GLU A 34 4.89 -1.50 -8.77
CA GLU A 34 4.84 -2.97 -8.85
C GLU A 34 5.57 -3.61 -7.67
N ALA A 35 6.78 -3.14 -7.36
CA ALA A 35 7.55 -3.60 -6.21
C ALA A 35 6.79 -3.35 -4.88
N LEU A 36 6.26 -2.15 -4.68
CA LEU A 36 5.47 -1.82 -3.49
C LEU A 36 4.24 -2.72 -3.35
N SER A 37 3.56 -3.02 -4.46
CA SER A 37 2.40 -3.92 -4.46
C SER A 37 2.77 -5.33 -4.03
N ALA A 38 3.91 -5.85 -4.51
CA ALA A 38 4.40 -7.17 -4.14
C ALA A 38 4.79 -7.24 -2.65
N ASP A 39 5.54 -6.26 -2.16
CA ASP A 39 5.96 -6.19 -0.76
C ASP A 39 4.75 -6.07 0.18
N LEU A 40 3.75 -5.26 -0.19
CA LEU A 40 2.52 -5.12 0.58
C LEU A 40 1.73 -6.43 0.63
N ALA A 41 1.60 -7.14 -0.51
CA ALA A 41 0.91 -8.43 -0.56
C ALA A 41 1.59 -9.45 0.36
N ASN A 42 2.92 -9.56 0.29
CA ASN A 42 3.71 -10.44 1.15
C ASN A 42 3.53 -10.11 2.64
N ALA A 43 3.61 -8.81 3.00
CA ALA A 43 3.43 -8.39 4.39
C ALA A 43 2.03 -8.71 4.94
N LEU A 44 1.00 -8.59 4.10
CA LEU A 44 -0.38 -8.95 4.45
C LEU A 44 -0.52 -10.47 4.61
N GLU A 45 0.06 -11.27 3.72
CA GLU A 45 0.07 -12.73 3.82
C GLU A 45 0.76 -13.19 5.11
N ASP A 46 1.96 -12.69 5.39
CA ASP A 46 2.71 -12.99 6.62
C ASP A 46 1.92 -12.63 7.88
N TYR A 47 1.15 -11.54 7.84
CA TYR A 47 0.27 -11.17 8.94
C TYR A 47 -0.87 -12.19 9.13
N GLN A 48 -1.52 -12.62 8.03
CA GLN A 48 -2.59 -13.61 8.10
C GLN A 48 -2.08 -14.95 8.62
N GLN A 49 -0.94 -15.43 8.13
CA GLN A 49 -0.34 -16.68 8.58
C GLN A 49 -0.04 -16.64 10.09
N ARG A 50 0.56 -15.54 10.58
CA ARG A 50 0.82 -15.35 12.03
C ARG A 50 -0.44 -15.25 12.87
N LYS A 51 -1.51 -14.65 12.33
CA LYS A 51 -2.80 -14.60 13.01
C LYS A 51 -3.40 -16.01 13.14
N HIS A 52 -3.27 -16.85 12.12
CA HIS A 52 -3.73 -18.25 12.17
C HIS A 52 -2.98 -19.10 13.21
N ILE A 53 -1.68 -18.86 13.43
CA ILE A 53 -0.89 -19.56 14.47
C ILE A 53 -1.36 -19.19 15.90
N ARG A 54 -2.05 -18.05 16.09
CA ARG A 54 -2.42 -17.55 17.43
C ARG A 54 -3.84 -17.90 17.88
N ILE A 55 -4.60 -18.61 17.04
CA ILE A 55 -5.99 -19.03 17.32
C ILE A 55 -6.06 -20.55 17.60
N ASP A 56 -4.93 -21.26 17.61
CA ASP A 56 -4.82 -22.65 18.06
C ASP A 56 -4.25 -22.73 19.48
#